data_AF-A0A815R5T4-F1
#
_entry.id   AF-A0A815R5T4-F1
#
_cell.length_a   1.000
_cell.length_b   1.000
_cell.length_c   1.000
_cell.angle_alpha   90.00
_cell.angle_beta   90.00
_cell.angle_gamma   90.00
#
_symmetry.space_group_name_H-M   'P 1'
#
loop_
_entity.id
_entity.type
_entity.pdbx_description
1 polymer ?
#
loop_
_entity_poly.entity_id
_entity_poly.type
_entity_poly.pdbx_seq_one_letter_code
_entity_poly.pdbx_strand_id
1 'polypeptide(L)'
;MGIETRLENLPNEILFETFGYLHALDMFSAFGSLNKRISSIFQSTPLYIIISKIHCRNQVDFLSSYLTFHVHQVISVKIDDTIRDDTSTINLLFNRHDFINLQFCKFIRIHQSTKLGNFIQQLKTFDKLVSFNIINLNGITMNEYDKYELAQIMLMHKSSSLRSIVLR
;
A
#
# COMPACT_ATOMS: atom_id res chain seq x y z
N MET A 1 -30.97 28.23 -12.18
CA MET A 1 -31.10 27.12 -11.22
C MET A 1 -29.86 26.27 -11.36
N GLY A 2 -28.93 26.36 -10.40
CA GLY A 2 -27.78 25.44 -10.38
C GLY A 2 -28.30 24.05 -10.07
N ILE A 3 -28.03 23.07 -10.94
CA ILE A 3 -28.24 21.68 -10.58
C ILE A 3 -27.22 21.40 -9.48
N GLU A 4 -27.66 21.28 -8.23
CA GLU A 4 -26.84 20.69 -7.19
C GLU A 4 -26.60 19.23 -7.58
N THR A 5 -25.49 18.96 -8.25
CA THR A 5 -25.03 17.59 -8.50
C THR A 5 -24.53 17.04 -7.18
N ARG A 6 -25.45 16.41 -6.44
CA ARG A 6 -25.10 15.62 -5.27
C ARG A 6 -24.31 14.39 -5.69
N LEU A 7 -23.29 14.02 -4.91
CA LEU A 7 -22.42 12.87 -5.18
C LEU A 7 -23.25 11.57 -5.39
N GLU A 8 -24.38 11.45 -4.68
CA GLU A 8 -25.27 10.30 -4.77
C GLU A 8 -25.94 10.15 -6.14
N ASN A 9 -26.02 11.22 -6.93
CA ASN A 9 -26.65 11.20 -8.24
C ASN A 9 -25.67 10.83 -9.36
N LEU A 10 -24.36 10.72 -9.08
CA LEU A 10 -23.39 10.31 -10.08
C LEU A 10 -23.58 8.83 -10.47
N PRO A 11 -23.38 8.45 -11.74
CA PRO A 11 -23.31 7.05 -12.16
C PRO A 11 -22.19 6.28 -11.44
N ASN A 12 -22.35 4.96 -11.32
CA ASN A 12 -21.35 4.11 -10.63
C ASN A 12 -19.99 4.18 -11.30
N GLU A 13 -19.98 4.23 -12.64
CA GLU A 13 -18.79 4.28 -13.48
C GLU A 13 -17.95 5.51 -13.17
N ILE A 14 -18.62 6.67 -13.03
CA ILE A 14 -17.97 7.93 -12.66
C ILE A 14 -17.42 7.87 -11.24
N LEU A 15 -18.14 7.24 -10.30
CA LEU A 15 -17.66 7.06 -8.94
C LEU A 15 -16.43 6.14 -8.88
N PHE A 16 -16.45 5.00 -9.58
CA PHE A 16 -15.30 4.10 -9.67
C PHE A 16 -14.08 4.78 -10.25
N GLU A 17 -14.25 5.50 -11.36
CA GLU A 17 -13.15 6.22 -12.00
C GLU A 17 -12.62 7.33 -11.09
N THR A 18 -13.50 8.13 -10.49
CA THR A 18 -13.11 9.20 -9.56
C THR A 18 -12.32 8.64 -8.38
N PHE A 19 -12.83 7.58 -7.75
CA PHE A 19 -12.20 6.93 -6.61
C PHE A 19 -10.83 6.34 -6.97
N GLY A 20 -10.65 5.85 -8.20
CA GLY A 20 -9.37 5.35 -8.69
C GLY A 20 -8.25 6.40 -8.72
N TYR A 21 -8.58 7.69 -8.77
CA TYR A 21 -7.61 8.79 -8.72
C TYR A 21 -7.37 9.33 -7.30
N LEU A 22 -8.16 8.90 -6.32
CA LEU A 22 -8.07 9.42 -4.96
C LEU A 22 -7.10 8.60 -4.11
N HIS A 23 -6.46 9.31 -3.19
CA HIS A 23 -5.65 8.68 -2.17
C HIS A 23 -6.55 8.07 -1.08
N ALA A 24 -6.27 6.83 -0.70
CA ALA A 24 -7.15 6.04 0.16
C ALA A 24 -7.42 6.69 1.52
N LEU A 25 -6.43 7.36 2.15
CA LEU A 25 -6.67 7.99 3.45
C LEU A 25 -7.69 9.14 3.35
N ASP A 26 -7.69 9.88 2.23
CA ASP A 26 -8.68 10.94 1.98
C ASP A 26 -10.06 10.30 1.80
N MET A 27 -10.13 9.21 1.05
CA MET A 27 -11.37 8.44 0.86
C MET A 27 -11.93 7.90 2.17
N PHE A 28 -11.08 7.40 3.06
CA PHE A 28 -11.50 6.87 4.36
C PHE A 28 -12.17 7.96 5.20
N SER A 29 -11.58 9.16 5.21
CA SER A 29 -12.13 10.30 5.94
C SER A 29 -13.42 10.86 5.34
N ALA A 30 -13.53 10.89 4.01
CA ALA A 30 -14.64 11.52 3.31
C ALA A 30 -15.84 10.58 3.08
N PHE A 31 -15.60 9.28 2.89
CA PHE A 31 -16.61 8.36 2.33
C PHE A 31 -16.96 7.16 3.23
N GLY A 32 -16.28 6.97 4.35
CA GLY A 32 -16.50 5.83 5.26
C GLY A 32 -17.92 5.73 5.83
N SER A 33 -18.65 6.84 5.88
CA SER A 33 -19.97 6.94 6.53
C SER A 33 -21.09 7.38 5.59
N LEU A 34 -20.88 7.30 4.28
CA LEU A 34 -21.91 7.65 3.29
C LEU A 34 -22.98 6.56 3.17
N ASN A 35 -23.91 6.72 2.23
CA ASN A 35 -24.94 5.73 1.96
C ASN A 35 -24.36 4.39 1.48
N LYS A 36 -25.15 3.32 1.65
CA LYS A 36 -24.76 1.93 1.33
C LYS A 36 -24.21 1.75 -0.09
N ARG A 37 -24.74 2.47 -1.08
CA ARG A 37 -24.29 2.37 -2.48
C ARG A 37 -22.86 2.88 -2.61
N ILE A 38 -22.57 4.08 -2.08
CA ILE A 38 -21.22 4.66 -2.14
C ILE A 38 -20.24 3.81 -1.32
N SER A 39 -20.63 3.37 -0.12
CA SER A 39 -19.79 2.49 0.71
C SER A 39 -19.44 1.18 -0.01
N SER A 40 -20.38 0.58 -0.74
CA SER A 40 -20.16 -0.65 -1.51
C SER A 40 -19.21 -0.43 -2.69
N ILE A 41 -19.36 0.68 -3.43
CA ILE A 41 -18.45 1.05 -4.52
C ILE A 41 -17.05 1.28 -3.99
N PHE A 42 -16.93 2.04 -2.89
CA PHE A 42 -15.67 2.32 -2.24
C PHE A 42 -14.95 1.04 -1.80
N GLN A 43 -15.65 0.11 -1.13
CA GLN A 43 -15.08 -1.19 -0.72
C GLN A 43 -14.63 -2.06 -1.89
N SER A 44 -15.26 -1.90 -3.06
CA SER A 44 -14.92 -2.63 -4.28
C SER A 44 -13.79 -1.98 -5.09
N THR A 45 -13.42 -0.73 -4.75
CA THR A 45 -12.40 0.02 -5.47
C THR A 45 -11.00 -0.33 -4.95
N PRO A 46 -10.02 -0.62 -5.83
CA PRO A 46 -8.63 -0.77 -5.42
C PRO A 46 -8.11 0.50 -4.76
N LEU A 47 -7.41 0.34 -3.65
CA LEU A 47 -6.89 1.47 -2.87
C LEU A 47 -5.47 1.80 -3.27
N TYR A 48 -5.24 3.10 -3.51
CA TYR A 48 -3.90 3.65 -3.63
C TYR A 48 -3.53 4.44 -2.38
N ILE A 49 -2.51 3.98 -1.66
CA ILE A 49 -2.06 4.57 -0.40
C ILE A 49 -0.68 5.17 -0.60
N ILE A 50 -0.53 6.42 -0.18
CA ILE A 50 0.73 7.14 -0.08
C ILE A 50 0.96 7.43 1.40
N ILE A 51 1.89 6.71 2.03
CA ILE A 51 2.29 7.03 3.40
C ILE A 51 3.34 8.14 3.33
N SER A 52 2.95 9.31 3.83
CA SER A 52 3.78 10.50 3.82
C SER A 52 4.60 10.58 5.11
N LYS A 53 5.68 11.36 5.06
CA LYS A 53 6.55 11.62 6.22
C LYS A 53 5.80 12.26 7.39
N ILE A 54 4.76 13.05 7.13
CA ILE A 54 4.04 13.79 8.16
C ILE A 54 2.96 12.88 8.74
N HIS A 55 2.94 12.73 10.07
CA HIS A 55 1.99 11.89 10.81
C HIS A 55 1.97 10.40 10.41
N CYS A 56 3.11 9.86 9.97
CA CYS A 56 3.22 8.46 9.52
C CYS A 56 2.62 7.43 10.48
N ARG A 57 2.85 7.57 11.79
CA ARG A 57 2.34 6.64 12.81
C ARG A 57 0.82 6.65 12.81
N ASN A 58 0.22 7.83 12.82
CA ASN A 58 -1.24 7.97 12.77
C ASN A 58 -1.79 7.43 11.45
N GLN A 59 -1.11 7.68 10.33
CA GLN A 59 -1.50 7.14 9.02
C GLN A 59 -1.47 5.61 9.01
N VAL A 60 -0.39 5.01 9.53
CA VAL A 60 -0.24 3.55 9.63
C VAL A 60 -1.29 2.96 10.57
N ASP A 61 -1.55 3.59 11.70
CA ASP A 61 -2.48 3.09 12.72
C ASP A 61 -3.91 3.12 12.22
N PHE A 62 -4.29 4.24 11.60
CA PHE A 62 -5.58 4.40 10.97
C PHE A 62 -5.77 3.42 9.81
N LEU A 63 -4.76 3.30 8.93
CA LEU A 63 -4.77 2.36 7.82
C LEU A 63 -4.92 0.91 8.30
N SER A 64 -4.10 0.48 9.25
CA SER A 64 -4.11 -0.89 9.77
C SER A 64 -5.45 -1.23 10.41
N SER A 65 -6.02 -0.28 11.16
CA SER A 65 -7.34 -0.42 11.76
C SER A 65 -8.42 -0.61 10.70
N TYR A 66 -8.41 0.23 9.64
CA TYR A 66 -9.35 0.13 8.54
C TYR A 66 -9.21 -1.22 7.80
N LEU A 67 -8.00 -1.58 7.38
CA LEU A 67 -7.76 -2.79 6.59
C LEU A 67 -8.08 -4.09 7.34
N THR A 68 -8.02 -4.08 8.67
CA THR A 68 -8.43 -5.24 9.49
C THR A 68 -9.90 -5.63 9.26
N PHE A 69 -10.77 -4.66 8.96
CA PHE A 69 -12.18 -4.92 8.64
C PHE A 69 -12.45 -5.05 7.14
N HIS A 70 -11.50 -4.64 6.30
CA HIS A 70 -11.60 -4.61 4.84
C HIS A 70 -10.56 -5.52 4.18
N VAL A 71 -10.37 -6.71 4.74
CA VAL A 71 -9.33 -7.69 4.32
C VAL A 71 -9.38 -8.08 2.85
N HIS A 72 -10.55 -7.99 2.20
CA HIS A 72 -10.77 -8.35 0.80
C HIS A 72 -10.33 -7.27 -0.20
N GLN A 73 -10.07 -6.05 0.28
CA GLN A 73 -9.80 -4.90 -0.56
C GLN A 73 -8.42 -5.00 -1.20
N VAL A 74 -8.30 -4.68 -2.49
CA VAL A 74 -7.02 -4.69 -3.22
C VAL A 74 -6.25 -3.42 -2.91
N ILE A 75 -4.96 -3.54 -2.63
CA ILE A 75 -4.17 -2.45 -2.07
C ILE A 75 -2.87 -2.23 -2.86
N SER A 76 -2.56 -0.97 -3.10
CA SER A 76 -1.29 -0.51 -3.62
C SER A 76 -0.69 0.51 -2.66
N VAL A 77 0.55 0.30 -2.23
CA VAL A 77 1.21 1.17 -1.26
C VAL A 77 2.46 1.81 -1.87
N LYS A 78 2.59 3.12 -1.66
CA LYS A 78 3.80 3.90 -1.90
C LYS A 78 4.27 4.50 -0.59
N ILE A 79 5.53 4.25 -0.23
CA ILE A 79 6.12 4.73 1.03
C ILE A 79 7.37 5.55 0.71
N ASP A 80 7.47 6.71 1.35
CA ASP A 80 8.70 7.49 1.41
C ASP A 80 9.22 7.48 2.84
N ASP A 81 10.19 6.59 3.10
CA ASP A 81 10.67 6.31 4.45
C ASP A 81 11.80 7.27 4.85
N THR A 82 11.54 8.58 4.80
CA THR A 82 12.51 9.63 5.18
C THR A 82 12.19 10.30 6.51
N ILE A 83 11.61 9.55 7.44
CA ILE A 83 11.09 10.10 8.68
C ILE A 83 12.24 10.55 9.59
N ARG A 84 11.96 11.56 10.42
CA ARG A 84 12.94 12.17 11.34
C ARG A 84 13.06 11.41 12.66
N ASP A 85 12.05 10.62 13.04
CA ASP A 85 12.20 9.68 14.14
C ASP A 85 12.94 8.46 13.59
N ASP A 86 13.89 7.89 14.32
CA ASP A 86 14.76 6.80 13.84
C ASP A 86 14.02 5.49 13.49
N THR A 87 12.70 5.54 13.38
CA THR A 87 11.81 4.41 13.07
C THR A 87 11.44 4.36 11.60
N SER A 88 11.74 3.23 10.97
CA SER A 88 11.29 2.91 9.62
C SER A 88 9.76 2.75 9.58
N THR A 89 9.12 3.51 8.70
CA THR A 89 7.70 3.42 8.34
C THR A 89 7.37 2.09 7.72
N ILE A 90 8.29 1.56 6.92
CA ILE A 90 8.14 0.25 6.28
C ILE A 90 8.04 -0.80 7.39
N ASN A 91 9.04 -0.85 8.29
CA ASN A 91 8.99 -1.78 9.42
C ASN A 91 7.72 -1.58 10.26
N LEU A 92 7.33 -0.34 10.54
CA LEU A 92 6.13 -0.05 11.33
C LEU A 92 4.87 -0.62 10.68
N LEU A 93 4.66 -0.35 9.39
CA LEU A 93 3.48 -0.79 8.65
C LEU A 93 3.40 -2.31 8.58
N PHE A 94 4.48 -2.96 8.12
CA PHE A 94 4.48 -4.40 7.88
C PHE A 94 4.62 -5.26 9.15
N ASN A 95 4.95 -4.64 10.30
CA ASN A 95 4.79 -5.28 11.61
C ASN A 95 3.37 -5.12 12.17
N ARG A 96 2.66 -4.05 11.80
CA ARG A 96 1.30 -3.74 12.29
C ARG A 96 0.21 -4.45 11.51
N HIS A 97 0.44 -4.70 10.23
CA HIS A 97 -0.59 -5.27 9.35
C HIS A 97 -0.01 -6.33 8.42
N ASP A 98 -0.72 -7.46 8.33
CA ASP A 98 -0.45 -8.53 7.38
C ASP A 98 -1.33 -8.34 6.14
N PHE A 99 -0.70 -8.04 5.01
CA PHE A 99 -1.43 -7.71 3.80
C PHE A 99 -1.81 -8.96 3.00
N ILE A 100 -3.11 -9.26 2.92
CA ILE A 100 -3.63 -10.39 2.13
C ILE A 100 -3.69 -10.04 0.63
N ASN A 101 -4.08 -8.80 0.30
CA ASN A 101 -4.39 -8.36 -1.06
C ASN A 101 -3.50 -7.20 -1.55
N LEU A 102 -2.24 -7.16 -1.09
CA LEU A 102 -1.25 -6.21 -1.60
C LEU A 102 -0.85 -6.56 -3.02
N GLN A 103 -1.06 -5.63 -3.94
CA GLN A 103 -0.78 -5.79 -5.36
C GLN A 103 0.47 -5.04 -5.80
N PHE A 104 0.67 -3.81 -5.30
CA PHE A 104 1.81 -2.99 -5.67
C PHE A 104 2.46 -2.40 -4.43
N CYS A 105 3.79 -2.46 -4.39
CA CYS A 105 4.57 -1.88 -3.31
C CYS A 105 5.74 -1.06 -3.88
N LYS A 106 5.82 0.22 -3.51
CA LYS A 106 6.87 1.13 -4.00
C LYS A 106 7.50 1.91 -2.86
N PHE A 107 8.77 1.65 -2.58
CA PHE A 107 9.58 2.40 -1.63
C PHE A 107 10.42 3.43 -2.39
N ILE A 108 10.16 4.72 -2.16
CA ILE A 108 10.89 5.80 -2.84
C ILE A 108 12.28 5.94 -2.24
N ARG A 109 12.34 6.01 -0.92
CA ARG A 109 13.53 6.16 -0.11
C ARG A 109 13.36 5.25 1.09
N ILE A 110 14.44 4.62 1.52
CA ILE A 110 14.43 3.69 2.64
C ILE A 110 15.23 4.30 3.79
N HIS A 111 14.68 4.25 5.01
CA HIS A 111 15.39 4.71 6.20
C HIS A 111 16.50 3.72 6.57
N GLN A 112 17.64 4.19 7.06
CA GLN A 112 18.78 3.33 7.44
C GLN A 112 18.43 2.22 8.44
N SER A 113 17.43 2.45 9.31
CA SER A 113 16.96 1.46 10.30
C SER A 113 15.99 0.41 9.73
N THR A 114 15.67 0.49 8.43
CA THR A 114 14.75 -0.45 7.78
C THR A 114 15.38 -1.84 7.75
N LYS A 115 14.64 -2.84 8.23
CA LYS A 115 15.09 -4.23 8.26
C LYS A 115 14.58 -4.94 7.02
N LEU A 116 15.20 -4.66 5.88
CA LEU A 116 14.77 -5.18 4.58
C LEU A 116 14.62 -6.70 4.56
N GLY A 117 15.52 -7.45 5.21
CA GLY A 117 15.42 -8.91 5.31
C GLY A 117 14.08 -9.40 5.87
N ASN A 118 13.52 -8.73 6.89
CA ASN A 118 12.21 -9.09 7.45
C ASN A 118 11.09 -8.92 6.41
N PHE A 119 11.11 -7.79 5.71
CA PHE A 119 10.15 -7.50 4.65
C PHE A 119 10.30 -8.49 3.48
N ILE A 120 11.54 -8.82 3.08
CA ILE A 120 11.82 -9.80 2.02
C ILE A 120 11.23 -11.17 2.38
N GLN A 121 11.34 -11.61 3.63
CA GLN A 121 10.71 -12.86 4.05
C GLN A 121 9.17 -12.79 3.95
N GLN A 122 8.57 -11.65 4.30
CA GLN A 122 7.12 -11.45 4.15
C GLN A 122 6.66 -11.39 2.70
N LEU A 123 7.50 -10.96 1.75
CA LEU A 123 7.14 -10.98 0.33
C LEU A 123 6.66 -12.38 -0.12
N LYS A 124 7.22 -13.44 0.47
CA LYS A 124 6.85 -14.85 0.22
C LYS A 124 5.38 -15.17 0.52
N THR A 125 4.74 -14.40 1.41
CA THR A 125 3.34 -14.61 1.80
C THR A 125 2.37 -13.81 0.94
N PHE A 126 2.85 -12.87 0.11
CA PHE A 126 1.99 -12.00 -0.69
C PHE A 126 1.65 -12.64 -2.04
N ASP A 127 0.64 -13.50 -2.05
CA ASP A 127 0.19 -14.23 -3.24
C ASP A 127 -0.34 -13.33 -4.37
N LYS A 128 -0.77 -12.10 -4.07
CA LYS A 128 -1.32 -11.15 -5.05
C LYS A 128 -0.34 -10.06 -5.48
N LEU A 129 0.88 -10.08 -4.98
CA LEU A 129 1.87 -9.06 -5.29
C LEU A 129 2.26 -9.12 -6.77
N VAL A 130 2.00 -8.03 -7.49
CA VAL A 130 2.32 -7.87 -8.92
C VAL A 130 3.65 -7.16 -9.10
N SER A 131 3.96 -6.16 -8.28
CA SER A 131 5.23 -5.47 -8.39
C SER A 131 5.73 -4.92 -7.07
N PHE A 132 7.05 -5.03 -6.88
CA PHE A 132 7.79 -4.48 -5.77
C PHE A 132 8.95 -3.62 -6.27
N ASN A 133 9.00 -2.35 -5.89
CA ASN A 133 10.00 -1.41 -6.37
C ASN A 133 10.66 -0.66 -5.22
N ILE A 134 11.99 -0.63 -5.19
CA ILE A 134 12.81 0.26 -4.38
C ILE A 134 13.55 1.20 -5.33
N ILE A 135 13.40 2.52 -5.15
CA ILE A 135 14.02 3.53 -6.03
C ILE A 135 15.36 4.03 -5.48
N ASN A 136 15.50 4.10 -4.15
CA ASN A 136 16.70 4.62 -3.53
C ASN A 136 16.96 3.91 -2.20
N LEU A 137 18.07 3.17 -2.16
CA LEU A 137 18.53 2.43 -0.99
C LEU A 137 19.23 3.31 0.07
N ASN A 138 19.50 4.60 -0.18
CA ASN A 138 20.14 5.53 0.77
C ASN A 138 21.40 4.96 1.48
N GLY A 139 22.23 4.18 0.76
CA GLY A 139 23.42 3.56 1.33
C GLY A 139 23.18 2.29 2.16
N ILE A 140 21.95 1.80 2.22
CA ILE A 140 21.62 0.48 2.77
C ILE A 140 22.13 -0.59 1.80
N THR A 141 23.13 -1.35 2.24
CA THR A 141 23.60 -2.53 1.52
C THR A 141 22.76 -3.73 1.92
N MET A 142 22.06 -4.35 0.97
CA MET A 142 21.51 -5.68 1.18
C MET A 142 22.66 -6.67 1.35
N ASN A 143 22.58 -7.53 2.36
CA ASN A 143 23.52 -8.64 2.49
C ASN A 143 23.27 -9.68 1.38
N GLU A 144 24.25 -10.58 1.16
CA GLU A 144 24.15 -11.58 0.09
C GLU A 144 22.99 -12.55 0.29
N TYR A 145 22.60 -12.82 1.54
CA TYR A 145 21.45 -13.67 1.85
C TYR A 145 20.14 -13.02 1.39
N ASP A 146 19.92 -11.74 1.70
CA ASP A 146 18.73 -10.98 1.29
C ASP A 146 18.62 -10.86 -0.23
N LYS A 147 19.76 -10.67 -0.92
CA LYS A 147 19.83 -10.68 -2.39
C LYS A 147 19.44 -12.04 -2.97
N TYR A 148 20.00 -13.11 -2.41
CA TYR A 148 19.67 -14.48 -2.80
C TYR A 148 18.18 -14.77 -2.60
N GLU A 149 17.62 -14.39 -1.44
CA GLU A 149 16.20 -14.56 -1.13
C GLU A 149 15.29 -13.78 -2.08
N LEU A 150 15.64 -12.54 -2.41
CA LEU A 150 14.92 -11.77 -3.43
C LEU A 150 14.99 -12.43 -4.82
N ALA A 151 16.15 -12.94 -5.23
CA ALA A 151 16.29 -13.66 -6.48
C ALA A 151 15.47 -14.94 -6.50
N GLN A 152 15.45 -15.70 -5.40
CA GLN A 152 14.59 -16.86 -5.21
C GLN A 152 13.12 -16.47 -5.30
N ILE A 153 12.71 -15.37 -4.68
CA ILE A 153 11.34 -14.85 -4.78
C ILE A 153 11.00 -14.55 -6.24
N MET A 154 11.88 -13.91 -7.02
CA MET A 154 11.62 -13.63 -8.43
C MET A 154 11.49 -14.90 -9.29
N LEU A 155 12.30 -15.92 -9.01
CA LEU A 155 12.41 -17.13 -9.83
C LEU A 155 11.39 -18.20 -9.42
N MET A 156 11.06 -18.26 -8.13
CA MET A 156 10.33 -19.36 -7.49
C MET A 156 9.00 -18.94 -6.88
N HIS A 157 8.61 -17.66 -6.93
CA HIS A 157 7.31 -17.28 -6.38
C HIS A 157 6.19 -18.09 -7.02
N LYS A 158 5.37 -18.70 -6.16
CA LYS A 158 4.10 -19.33 -6.54
C LYS A 158 3.08 -18.36 -7.11
N SER A 159 3.24 -17.06 -6.85
CA SER A 159 2.33 -16.05 -7.38
C SER A 159 2.53 -15.91 -8.88
N SER A 160 1.59 -16.45 -9.67
CA SER A 160 1.46 -16.15 -11.10
C SER A 160 1.28 -14.66 -11.41
N SER A 161 1.16 -13.83 -10.37
CA SER A 161 0.88 -12.40 -10.49
C SER A 161 2.13 -11.53 -10.43
N LEU A 162 3.24 -11.98 -9.83
CA LEU A 162 4.47 -11.18 -9.70
C LEU A 162 5.14 -11.00 -11.06
N ARG A 163 5.25 -9.75 -11.51
CA ARG A 163 5.77 -9.38 -12.84
C ARG A 163 7.03 -8.55 -12.80
N SER A 164 7.32 -7.86 -11.69
CA SER A 164 8.44 -6.93 -11.63
C SER A 164 8.96 -6.72 -10.22
N ILE A 165 10.27 -6.95 -10.04
CA ILE A 165 11.04 -6.42 -8.91
C ILE A 165 12.08 -5.45 -9.45
N VAL A 166 12.10 -4.22 -8.95
CA VAL A 166 13.08 -3.19 -9.33
C VAL A 166 13.79 -2.70 -8.08
N LEU A 167 15.12 -2.77 -8.09
CA LEU A 167 15.99 -2.21 -7.06
C LEU A 167 16.92 -1.21 -7.75
N ARG A 168 16.77 0.07 -7.43
CA ARG A 168 17.57 1.17 -7.97
C ARG A 168 18.19 2.00 -6.84
#